data_AF-A0A7W1EGB4-F1
#
_entry.id   AF-A0A7W1EGB4-F1
#
_cell.length_a   1.000
_cell.length_b   1.000
_cell.length_c   1.000
_cell.angle_alpha   90.00
_cell.angle_beta   90.00
_cell.angle_gamma   90.00
#
_symmetry.space_group_name_H-M   'P 1'
#
loop_
_entity.id
_entity.type
_entity.pdbx_description
1 polymer ?
#
loop_
_entity_poly.entity_id
_entity_poly.type
_entity_poly.pdbx_seq_one_letter_code
_entity_poly.pdbx_strand_id
1 'polypeptide(L)'
;MRPLISLFLVFYAFGAICQTTNTINEKMIYISFEKNPASPKRKLLTFKKTASYFNPMNYISAGALFLYQNLFSEQIQAACTYETSCSEYTKLCIQKYGFIKGTLKGFNQLSECAPTAVYEHEPVNVNNGGKIINPLEETTK
;
A
#
# COMPACT_ATOMS: atom_id res chain seq x y z
N MET A 1 5.89 -46.11 6.39
CA MET A 1 5.52 -45.55 5.06
C MET A 1 4.07 -45.04 4.96
N ARG A 2 3.13 -45.47 5.81
CA ARG A 2 1.72 -45.02 5.78
C ARG A 2 1.44 -43.54 6.14
N PRO A 3 2.18 -42.84 7.04
CA PRO A 3 1.83 -41.46 7.39
C PRO A 3 2.29 -40.44 6.35
N LEU A 4 3.29 -40.76 5.53
CA LEU A 4 3.86 -39.87 4.53
C LEU A 4 2.92 -39.66 3.32
N ILE A 5 2.21 -40.71 2.91
CA ILE A 5 1.24 -40.65 1.79
C ILE A 5 -0.04 -39.89 2.21
N SER A 6 -0.48 -40.07 3.45
CA SER A 6 -1.59 -39.29 4.04
C SER A 6 -1.26 -37.80 4.09
N LEU A 7 -0.03 -37.44 4.47
CA LEU A 7 0.42 -36.06 4.52
C LEU A 7 0.48 -35.44 3.12
N PHE A 8 1.01 -36.16 2.13
CA PHE A 8 1.02 -35.73 0.73
C PHE A 8 -0.40 -35.53 0.15
N LEU A 9 -1.37 -36.39 0.47
CA LEU A 9 -2.75 -36.24 0.03
C LEU A 9 -3.46 -35.04 0.67
N VAL A 10 -3.16 -34.73 1.94
CA VAL A 10 -3.67 -33.53 2.62
C VAL A 10 -3.10 -32.26 1.98
N PHE A 11 -1.81 -32.23 1.67
CA PHE A 11 -1.19 -31.11 0.96
C PHE A 11 -1.75 -30.93 -0.47
N TYR A 12 -2.02 -32.02 -1.19
CA TYR A 12 -2.61 -31.96 -2.52
C TYR A 12 -4.06 -31.44 -2.51
N ALA A 13 -4.85 -31.81 -1.49
CA ALA A 13 -6.22 -31.32 -1.30
C ALA A 13 -6.28 -29.83 -0.94
N PHE A 14 -5.31 -29.31 -0.17
CA PHE A 14 -5.21 -27.89 0.13
C PHE A 14 -4.89 -27.03 -1.11
N GLY A 15 -4.09 -27.54 -2.06
CA GLY A 15 -3.78 -26.83 -3.31
C GLY A 15 -5.01 -26.56 -4.20
N ALA A 16 -6.00 -27.46 -4.19
CA ALA A 16 -7.20 -27.35 -5.03
C ALA A 16 -8.18 -26.25 -4.58
N ILE A 17 -8.17 -25.85 -3.31
CA ILE A 17 -9.09 -24.83 -2.76
C ILE A 17 -8.64 -23.41 -3.16
N CYS A 18 -7.40 -23.24 -3.62
CA CYS A 18 -6.81 -21.93 -3.88
C CYS A 18 -7.34 -21.25 -5.17
N GLN A 19 -7.92 -21.99 -6.12
CA GLN A 19 -8.28 -21.44 -7.43
C GLN A 19 -9.64 -20.72 -7.46
N THR A 20 -10.52 -20.91 -6.47
CA THR A 20 -11.91 -20.38 -6.50
C THR A 20 -12.05 -19.00 -5.83
N THR A 21 -11.14 -18.64 -4.93
CA THR A 21 -11.23 -17.42 -4.11
C THR A 21 -10.82 -16.16 -4.87
N ASN A 22 -10.04 -16.29 -5.96
CA ASN A 22 -9.52 -15.14 -6.70
C ASN A 22 -10.61 -14.31 -7.38
N THR A 23 -11.65 -14.94 -7.95
CA THR A 23 -12.71 -14.23 -8.69
C THR A 23 -13.72 -13.51 -7.79
N ILE A 24 -14.01 -14.05 -6.60
CA ILE A 24 -14.93 -13.43 -5.62
C ILE A 24 -14.25 -12.26 -4.89
N ASN A 25 -12.98 -12.41 -4.51
CA ASN A 25 -12.22 -11.32 -3.86
C ASN A 25 -12.01 -10.12 -4.77
N GLU A 26 -11.71 -10.31 -6.06
CA GLU A 26 -11.54 -9.18 -6.99
C GLU A 26 -12.83 -8.38 -7.17
N LYS A 27 -13.98 -9.06 -7.29
CA LYS A 27 -15.30 -8.39 -7.34
C LYS A 27 -15.63 -7.62 -6.06
N MET A 28 -15.28 -8.16 -4.89
CA MET A 28 -15.52 -7.47 -3.62
C MET A 28 -14.64 -6.22 -3.47
N ILE A 29 -13.36 -6.33 -3.82
CA ILE A 29 -12.40 -5.21 -3.79
C ILE A 29 -12.84 -4.06 -4.70
N TYR A 30 -13.31 -4.37 -5.91
CA TYR A 30 -13.86 -3.38 -6.84
C TYR A 30 -15.02 -2.58 -6.21
N ILE A 31 -15.98 -3.27 -5.59
CA ILE A 31 -17.16 -2.64 -4.95
C ILE A 31 -16.76 -1.77 -3.75
N SER A 32 -15.73 -2.16 -3.00
CA SER A 32 -15.24 -1.40 -1.84
C SER A 32 -14.56 -0.08 -2.22
N PHE A 33 -13.76 -0.06 -3.29
CA PHE A 33 -13.10 1.16 -3.75
C PHE A 33 -14.07 2.17 -4.36
N GLU A 34 -15.12 1.71 -5.03
CA GLU A 34 -16.10 2.60 -5.65
C GLU A 34 -17.04 3.25 -4.62
N LYS A 35 -17.31 2.58 -3.50
CA LYS A 35 -18.23 3.08 -2.45
C LYS A 35 -17.62 4.02 -1.42
N ASN A 36 -16.29 4.14 -1.31
CA ASN A 36 -15.63 5.01 -0.34
C ASN A 36 -14.74 6.05 -1.02
N PRO A 37 -15.30 7.16 -1.54
CA PRO A 37 -14.49 8.30 -1.94
C PRO A 37 -13.74 8.86 -0.72
N ALA A 38 -12.46 9.21 -0.91
CA ALA A 38 -11.59 9.68 0.15
C ALA A 38 -12.23 10.84 0.95
N SER A 39 -12.37 10.66 2.26
CA SER A 39 -13.03 11.61 3.14
C SER A 39 -12.12 12.81 3.49
N PRO A 40 -12.69 14.00 3.78
CA PRO A 40 -11.93 15.23 3.95
C PRO A 40 -11.08 15.25 5.24
N LYS A 41 -10.03 16.08 5.21
CA LYS A 41 -8.92 16.16 6.19
C LYS A 41 -9.41 16.18 7.64
N ARG A 42 -8.90 15.23 8.43
CA ARG A 42 -9.17 15.08 9.87
C ARG A 42 -8.49 16.22 10.66
N LYS A 43 -9.22 16.81 11.62
CA LYS A 43 -8.63 17.75 12.60
C LYS A 43 -7.59 17.03 13.46
N LEU A 44 -6.41 17.62 13.61
CA LEU A 44 -5.33 17.12 14.46
C LEU A 44 -5.80 17.10 15.93
N LEU A 45 -5.50 16.03 16.65
CA LEU A 45 -5.77 15.91 18.09
C LEU A 45 -4.91 16.94 18.84
N THR A 46 -5.53 17.99 19.37
CA THR A 46 -4.88 18.97 20.22
C THR A 46 -4.45 18.29 21.51
N PHE A 47 -3.14 18.06 21.68
CA PHE A 47 -2.58 17.47 22.90
C PHE A 47 -2.78 18.46 24.05
N LYS A 48 -3.86 18.30 24.82
CA LYS A 48 -4.08 19.09 26.03
C LYS A 48 -3.04 18.64 27.06
N LYS A 49 -2.14 19.56 27.40
CA LYS A 49 -0.99 19.36 28.28
C LYS A 49 -1.49 19.07 29.70
N THR A 50 -1.64 17.80 30.06
CA THR A 50 -1.74 17.39 31.46
C THR A 50 -0.88 16.14 31.63
N ALA A 51 0.19 16.32 32.40
CA ALA A 51 1.18 15.30 32.71
C ALA A 51 0.50 14.12 33.42
N SER A 52 0.20 13.07 32.66
CA SER A 52 -0.25 11.79 33.19
C SER A 52 0.99 10.94 33.42
N TYR A 53 1.15 10.48 34.66
CA TYR A 53 2.15 9.55 35.20
C TYR A 53 2.69 8.56 34.15
N PHE A 54 4.02 8.33 34.13
CA PHE A 54 4.76 7.47 33.21
C PHE A 54 4.17 6.04 33.14
N ASN A 55 3.06 5.88 32.42
CA ASN A 55 2.44 4.60 32.16
C ASN A 55 3.08 4.04 30.88
N PRO A 56 3.75 2.87 30.94
CA PRO A 56 4.42 2.30 29.77
C PRO A 56 3.48 2.15 28.57
N MET A 57 2.18 1.94 28.83
CA MET A 57 1.16 1.81 27.81
C MET A 57 0.80 3.13 27.11
N ASN A 58 0.89 4.26 27.81
CA ASN A 58 0.75 5.58 27.19
C ASN A 58 1.96 5.93 26.31
N TYR A 59 3.16 5.45 26.65
CA TYR A 59 4.34 5.66 25.81
C TYR A 59 4.30 4.81 24.54
N ILE A 60 3.81 3.57 24.63
CA ILE A 60 3.61 2.74 23.44
C ILE A 60 2.56 3.37 22.52
N SER A 61 1.41 3.79 23.06
CA SER A 61 0.35 4.41 22.25
C SER A 61 0.79 5.76 21.67
N ALA A 62 1.49 6.60 22.45
CA ALA A 62 2.05 7.85 21.98
C ALA A 62 3.16 7.63 20.92
N GLY A 63 4.01 6.61 21.10
CA GLY A 63 5.05 6.25 20.13
C GLY A 63 4.48 5.74 18.82
N ALA A 64 3.46 4.88 18.87
CA ALA A 64 2.75 4.41 17.67
C ALA A 64 2.07 5.57 16.93
N LEU A 65 1.45 6.50 17.66
CA LEU A 65 0.82 7.69 17.08
C LEU A 65 1.86 8.63 16.46
N PHE A 66 3.01 8.82 17.12
CA PHE A 66 4.11 9.63 16.61
C PHE A 66 4.69 9.05 15.32
N LEU A 67 4.94 7.72 15.28
CA LEU A 67 5.38 7.03 14.07
C LEU A 67 4.36 7.15 12.94
N TYR A 68 3.06 6.98 13.26
CA TYR A 68 2.00 7.13 12.27
C TYR A 68 1.97 8.55 11.67
N GLN A 69 2.03 9.57 12.52
CA GLN A 69 2.02 10.96 12.09
C GLN A 69 3.30 11.31 11.30
N ASN A 70 4.48 10.86 11.72
CA ASN A 70 5.71 11.30 11.05
C ASN A 70 5.96 10.55 9.73
N LEU A 71 5.67 9.25 9.66
CA LEU A 71 5.91 8.46 8.45
C LEU A 71 4.78 8.63 7.43
N PHE A 72 3.53 8.43 7.85
CA PHE A 72 2.42 8.44 6.90
C PHE A 72 1.90 9.85 6.61
N SER A 73 2.00 10.82 7.53
CA SER A 73 1.52 12.18 7.25
C SER A 73 2.39 12.90 6.24
N GLU A 74 3.71 12.69 6.23
CA GLU A 74 4.58 13.30 5.22
C GLU A 74 4.25 12.80 3.82
N GLN A 75 4.06 11.49 3.64
CA GLN A 75 3.67 10.92 2.34
C GLN A 75 2.26 11.32 1.88
N ILE A 76 1.32 11.55 2.81
CA ILE A 76 -0.04 12.01 2.46
C ILE A 76 -0.08 13.53 2.20
N GLN A 77 0.84 14.29 2.78
CA GLN A 77 0.88 15.76 2.66
C GLN A 77 1.83 16.25 1.55
N ALA A 78 2.84 15.46 1.18
CA ALA A 78 3.70 15.73 0.03
C ALA A 78 2.92 15.57 -1.28
N ALA A 79 3.09 16.50 -2.22
CA ALA A 79 2.61 16.30 -3.58
C ALA A 79 3.35 15.10 -4.17
N CYS A 80 2.60 14.12 -4.69
CA CYS A 80 3.20 12.91 -5.25
C CYS A 80 4.16 13.29 -6.40
N THR A 81 5.39 12.80 -6.29
CA THR A 81 6.47 13.02 -7.25
C THR A 81 6.20 12.36 -8.61
N TYR A 82 5.33 11.35 -8.62
CA TYR A 82 4.95 10.60 -9.80
C TYR A 82 3.78 11.24 -10.57
N GLU A 83 3.70 10.95 -11.86
CA GLU A 83 2.64 11.41 -12.75
C GLU A 83 1.26 10.89 -12.31
N THR A 84 1.13 9.57 -12.14
CA THR A 84 -0.04 8.98 -11.46
C THR A 84 0.27 8.81 -9.98
N SER A 85 -0.66 9.24 -9.12
CA SER A 85 -0.42 9.23 -7.67
C SER A 85 -0.21 7.80 -7.15
N CYS A 86 0.63 7.61 -6.13
CA CYS A 86 0.87 6.28 -5.56
C CYS A 86 -0.42 5.56 -5.15
N SER A 87 -1.45 6.30 -4.70
CA SER A 87 -2.77 5.74 -4.38
C SER A 87 -3.51 5.25 -5.62
N GLU A 88 -3.51 6.03 -6.71
CA GLU A 88 -4.17 5.66 -7.95
C GLU A 88 -3.42 4.52 -8.65
N TYR A 89 -2.09 4.57 -8.66
CA TYR A 89 -1.24 3.49 -9.17
C TYR A 89 -1.46 2.18 -8.39
N THR A 90 -1.56 2.24 -7.05
CA THR A 90 -1.86 1.06 -6.23
C THR A 90 -3.22 0.47 -6.60
N LYS A 91 -4.24 1.31 -6.78
CA LYS A 91 -5.58 0.87 -7.21
C LYS A 91 -5.53 0.18 -8.58
N LEU A 92 -4.84 0.78 -9.55
CA LEU A 92 -4.68 0.23 -10.89
C LEU A 92 -3.85 -1.08 -10.88
N CYS A 93 -2.84 -1.17 -10.03
CA CYS A 93 -2.06 -2.39 -9.84
C CYS A 93 -2.89 -3.52 -9.19
N ILE A 94 -3.74 -3.21 -8.21
CA ILE A 94 -4.67 -4.18 -7.62
C ILE A 94 -5.66 -4.68 -8.66
N GLN A 95 -6.16 -3.80 -9.53
CA GLN A 95 -7.07 -4.17 -10.62
C GLN A 95 -6.40 -5.07 -11.67
N LYS A 96 -5.11 -4.84 -11.99
CA LYS A 96 -4.40 -5.57 -13.04
C LYS A 96 -3.71 -6.85 -12.57
N TYR A 97 -3.16 -6.86 -11.36
CA TYR A 97 -2.32 -7.94 -10.84
C TYR A 97 -2.93 -8.68 -9.64
N GLY A 98 -4.13 -8.30 -9.21
CA GLY A 98 -4.80 -8.80 -8.01
C GLY A 98 -4.29 -8.16 -6.71
N PHE A 99 -4.98 -8.40 -5.60
CA PHE A 99 -4.72 -7.72 -4.31
C PHE A 99 -3.27 -7.81 -3.84
N ILE A 100 -2.72 -9.02 -3.75
CA ILE A 100 -1.40 -9.23 -3.15
C ILE A 100 -0.29 -8.59 -3.99
N LYS A 101 -0.22 -8.92 -5.30
CA LYS A 101 0.80 -8.37 -6.19
C LYS A 101 0.61 -6.88 -6.43
N GLY A 102 -0.64 -6.43 -6.51
CA GLY A 102 -0.98 -5.03 -6.69
C GLY A 102 -0.58 -4.17 -5.50
N THR A 103 -0.83 -4.63 -4.29
CA THR A 103 -0.39 -3.95 -3.06
C THR A 103 1.13 -3.91 -2.94
N LEU A 104 1.84 -4.99 -3.29
CA LEU A 104 3.31 -5.00 -3.26
C LEU A 104 3.91 -4.00 -4.28
N LYS A 105 3.39 -3.95 -5.51
CA LYS A 105 3.82 -2.96 -6.51
C LYS A 105 3.52 -1.52 -6.07
N GLY A 106 2.34 -1.29 -5.51
CA GLY A 106 1.96 0.02 -4.96
C GLY A 106 2.82 0.44 -3.77
N PHE A 107 3.17 -0.50 -2.90
CA PHE A 107 4.05 -0.25 -1.75
C PHE A 107 5.47 0.11 -2.18
N ASN A 108 6.02 -0.58 -3.19
CA ASN A 108 7.34 -0.24 -3.73
C ASN A 108 7.39 1.22 -4.21
N GLN A 109 6.38 1.64 -4.97
CA GLN A 109 6.31 3.03 -5.42
C GLN A 109 6.11 4.01 -4.26
N LEU A 110 5.30 3.65 -3.27
CA LEU A 110 5.09 4.48 -2.08
C LEU A 110 6.39 4.65 -1.28
N SER A 111 7.22 3.62 -1.14
CA SER A 111 8.51 3.71 -0.44
C SER A 111 9.52 4.60 -1.16
N GLU A 112 9.45 4.69 -2.48
CA GLU A 112 10.32 5.54 -3.31
C GLU A 112 9.75 6.96 -3.47
N CYS A 113 8.50 7.20 -3.06
CA CYS A 113 7.83 8.49 -3.22
C CYS A 113 8.36 9.51 -2.21
N ALA A 114 9.51 10.10 -2.55
CA ALA A 114 10.14 11.21 -1.85
C ALA A 114 10.42 12.37 -2.82
N PRO A 115 10.56 13.63 -2.33
CA PRO A 115 10.95 14.76 -3.17
C PRO A 115 12.30 14.55 -3.89
N THR A 116 13.21 13.79 -3.28
CA THR A 116 14.54 13.50 -3.83
C THR A 116 14.51 12.50 -4.99
N ALA A 117 13.46 11.70 -5.14
CA ALA A 117 13.39 10.63 -6.13
C ALA A 117 13.55 11.15 -7.58
N VAL A 118 13.13 12.39 -7.87
CA VAL A 118 13.32 13.01 -9.20
C VAL A 118 14.79 13.05 -9.63
N TYR A 119 15.70 13.24 -8.68
CA TYR A 119 17.14 13.34 -8.97
C TYR A 119 17.79 11.98 -9.18
N GLU A 120 17.19 10.92 -8.67
CA GLU A 120 17.69 9.54 -8.79
C GLU A 120 17.27 8.89 -10.12
N HIS A 121 16.14 9.32 -10.68
CA HIS A 121 15.66 8.83 -11.98
C HIS A 121 16.34 9.53 -13.16
N GLU A 122 16.62 8.75 -14.22
CA GLU A 122 17.10 9.32 -15.47
C GLU A 122 16.12 10.35 -16.03
N PRO A 123 16.60 11.46 -16.62
CA PRO A 123 15.75 12.55 -17.10
C PRO A 123 14.76 12.13 -18.21
N VAL A 124 15.00 10.99 -18.87
CA VAL A 124 14.08 10.39 -19.84
C VAL A 124 12.78 9.91 -19.18
N ASN A 125 12.81 9.60 -17.88
CA ASN A 125 11.65 9.11 -17.12
C ASN A 125 10.90 10.24 -16.41
N VAL A 126 11.15 11.50 -16.76
CA VAL A 126 10.52 12.68 -16.15
C VAL A 126 9.77 13.48 -17.21
N ASN A 127 8.49 13.76 -16.97
CA ASN A 127 7.66 14.58 -17.86
C ASN A 127 8.11 16.07 -17.78
N ASN A 128 7.74 16.89 -18.77
CA ASN A 128 7.98 18.34 -18.82
C ASN A 128 7.52 19.10 -17.56
N GLY A 129 6.60 18.51 -16.78
CA GLY A 129 6.13 19.03 -15.49
C GLY A 129 6.98 18.64 -14.27
N GLY A 130 8.14 18.00 -14.45
CA GLY A 130 9.03 17.60 -13.36
C GLY A 130 8.55 16.40 -12.53
N LYS A 131 7.66 15.57 -13.09
CA LYS A 131 7.11 14.37 -12.45
C LYS A 131 7.64 13.10 -13.09
N ILE A 132 7.88 12.08 -12.27
CA ILE A 132 8.37 10.77 -12.73
C ILE A 132 7.21 10.01 -13.41
N ILE A 133 7.45 9.54 -14.63
CA ILE A 133 6.50 8.77 -15.43
C ILE A 133 6.45 7.36 -14.83
N ASN A 134 5.28 6.94 -14.34
CA ASN A 134 5.06 5.60 -13.77
C ASN A 134 4.06 4.81 -14.63
N PRO A 135 4.50 4.25 -15.77
CA PRO A 135 3.61 3.49 -16.62
C PRO A 135 3.16 2.22 -15.88
N LEU A 136 1.86 1.93 -15.93
CA LEU A 136 1.30 0.65 -15.45
C LEU A 136 1.66 -0.53 -16.36
N GLU A 137 2.38 -0.23 -17.44
CA GLU A 137 2.91 -1.12 -18.45
C GLU A 137 4.44 -1.10 -18.35
N GLU A 138 5.00 -2.11 -17.71
CA GLU A 138 6.38 -2.52 -17.99
C GLU A 138 6.34 -3.47 -19.19
N THR A 139 6.80 -2.97 -20.34
CA THR A 139 7.76 -3.68 -21.20
C THR A 139 7.56 -5.20 -21.32
N THR A 140 6.67 -5.61 -22.22
CA THR A 140 6.92 -6.84 -22.99
C THR A 140 7.71 -6.47 -24.23
N LYS A 141 9.04 -6.52 -24.11
CA LYS A 141 9.91 -6.74 -25.27
C LYS A 141 10.86 -7.86 -24.93
#